data_AF-A0A672LQ81-F1
#
_entry.id   AF-A0A672LQ81-F1
#
_cell.length_a   1.000
_cell.length_b   1.000
_cell.length_c   1.000
_cell.angle_alpha   90.00
_cell.angle_beta   90.00
_cell.angle_gamma   90.00
#
_symmetry.space_group_name_H-M   'P 1'
#
loop_
_entity.id
_entity.type
_entity.pdbx_description
1 polymer ?
#
loop_
_entity_poly.entity_id
_entity_poly.type
_entity_poly.pdbx_seq_one_letter_code
_entity_poly.pdbx_strand_id
1 'polypeptide(L)'
;MAEVQIRRYREEDHEEVKEVFTLGMSEHIPSSCMHVLKQPLAQMFLGCVFCALLTSSMSILLPVLAVTLLLAAGRQSVSYMFTKYIQTCLEQDLNHIQQTYLDPPTACFWVAESQGRVVGTVACLPAEKDQNFLELKRMSVKKTHRGQGIAKALCRTVADFARERGFRGLLLHTSVVQTDAQKLYEHMGYQKVSEFSAPEAIAKLTNFTLIEYQLVLKQHRN
;
A
#
# COMPACT_ATOMS: atom_id res chain seq x y z
N MET A 1 -18.39 -16.84 -13.52
CA MET A 1 -17.55 -15.79 -12.92
C MET A 1 -18.11 -14.46 -13.39
N ALA A 2 -18.30 -13.48 -12.52
CA ALA A 2 -18.75 -12.16 -12.95
C ALA A 2 -17.69 -11.55 -13.87
N GLU A 3 -18.11 -11.00 -15.00
CA GLU A 3 -17.20 -10.35 -15.94
C GLU A 3 -16.67 -9.06 -15.31
N VAL A 4 -15.35 -8.94 -15.21
CA VAL A 4 -14.68 -7.75 -14.67
C VAL A 4 -14.28 -6.86 -15.83
N GLN A 5 -14.76 -5.61 -15.82
CA GLN A 5 -14.41 -4.62 -16.83
C GLN A 5 -13.48 -3.56 -16.23
N ILE A 6 -12.38 -3.25 -16.91
CA ILE A 6 -11.55 -2.10 -16.57
C ILE A 6 -12.01 -0.90 -17.38
N ARG A 7 -12.28 0.22 -16.71
CA ARG A 7 -12.66 1.48 -17.33
C ARG A 7 -12.04 2.67 -16.60
N ARG A 8 -12.08 3.84 -17.23
CA ARG A 8 -11.69 5.09 -16.56
C ARG A 8 -12.67 5.41 -15.42
N TYR A 9 -12.13 6.06 -14.40
CA TYR A 9 -12.89 6.64 -13.28
C TYR A 9 -13.99 7.58 -13.79
N ARG A 10 -15.10 7.60 -13.05
CA ARG A 10 -16.21 8.54 -13.19
C ARG A 10 -16.52 9.12 -11.81
N GLU A 11 -17.14 10.30 -11.79
CA GLU A 11 -17.44 10.98 -10.52
C GLU A 11 -18.39 10.18 -9.60
N GLU A 12 -19.25 9.35 -10.17
CA GLU A 12 -20.09 8.40 -9.42
C GLU A 12 -19.29 7.35 -8.63
N ASP A 13 -18.05 7.07 -9.02
CA ASP A 13 -17.19 6.09 -8.35
C ASP A 13 -16.52 6.64 -7.08
N HIS A 14 -16.64 7.95 -6.80
CA HIS A 14 -15.83 8.66 -5.82
C HIS A 14 -15.80 8.00 -4.43
N GLU A 15 -16.98 7.67 -3.89
CA GLU A 15 -17.08 7.03 -2.58
C GLU A 15 -16.57 5.57 -2.61
N GLU A 16 -16.89 4.81 -3.67
CA GLU A 16 -16.45 3.42 -3.77
C GLU A 16 -14.92 3.29 -3.93
N VAL A 17 -14.28 4.24 -4.63
CA VAL A 17 -12.82 4.31 -4.75
C VAL A 17 -12.16 4.55 -3.39
N LYS A 18 -12.67 5.51 -2.62
CA LYS A 18 -12.17 5.80 -1.26
C LYS A 18 -12.37 4.61 -0.33
N GLU A 19 -13.52 3.92 -0.44
CA GLU A 19 -13.80 2.70 0.32
C GLU A 19 -12.81 1.58 -0.03
N VAL A 20 -12.61 1.29 -1.32
CA VAL A 20 -11.68 0.24 -1.80
C VAL A 20 -10.25 0.51 -1.34
N PHE A 21 -9.82 1.77 -1.39
CA PHE A 21 -8.50 2.17 -0.92
C PHE A 21 -8.38 2.03 0.61
N THR A 22 -9.34 2.57 1.37
CA THR A 22 -9.33 2.58 2.84
C THR A 22 -9.36 1.17 3.42
N LEU A 23 -10.26 0.31 2.90
CA LEU A 23 -10.34 -1.09 3.32
C LEU A 23 -9.06 -1.85 2.96
N GLY A 24 -8.59 -1.70 1.71
CA GLY A 24 -7.37 -2.36 1.25
C GLY A 24 -6.15 -2.01 2.08
N MET A 25 -6.01 -0.74 2.47
CA MET A 25 -4.91 -0.28 3.31
C MET A 25 -5.03 -0.78 4.76
N SER A 26 -6.24 -0.79 5.31
CA SER A 26 -6.51 -1.25 6.69
C SER A 26 -6.26 -2.74 6.90
N GLU A 27 -6.38 -3.56 5.84
CA GLU A 27 -6.09 -5.00 5.89
C GLU A 27 -4.63 -5.33 6.25
N HIS A 28 -3.70 -4.38 6.08
CA HIS A 28 -2.28 -4.58 6.40
C HIS A 28 -1.94 -4.26 7.87
N ILE A 29 -2.87 -3.72 8.66
CA ILE A 29 -2.65 -3.40 10.08
C ILE A 29 -2.23 -4.65 10.89
N PRO A 30 -2.94 -5.79 10.83
CA PRO A 30 -2.55 -6.98 11.61
C PRO A 30 -1.17 -7.53 11.23
N SER A 31 -0.86 -7.59 9.92
CA SER A 31 0.44 -8.01 9.42
C SER A 31 1.56 -7.09 9.87
N SER A 32 1.29 -5.78 9.93
CA SER A 32 2.23 -4.78 10.44
C SER A 32 2.45 -4.92 11.94
N CYS A 33 1.39 -5.10 12.73
CA CYS A 33 1.50 -5.41 14.17
C CYS A 33 2.35 -6.67 14.41
N MET A 34 2.12 -7.73 13.63
CA MET A 34 2.89 -8.96 13.72
C MET A 34 4.35 -8.76 13.31
N HIS A 35 4.61 -7.94 12.28
CA HIS A 35 5.96 -7.58 11.87
C HIS A 35 6.71 -6.86 12.99
N VAL A 36 6.09 -5.86 13.63
CA VAL A 36 6.65 -5.14 14.78
C VAL A 36 6.96 -6.09 15.94
N LEU A 37 6.02 -6.98 16.28
CA LEU A 37 6.18 -7.94 17.39
C LEU A 37 7.32 -8.95 17.14
N LYS A 38 7.60 -9.28 15.87
CA LYS A 38 8.68 -10.20 15.49
C LYS A 38 10.08 -9.56 15.52
N GLN A 39 10.17 -8.24 15.66
CA GLN A 39 11.48 -7.58 15.75
C GLN A 39 12.18 -7.92 17.08
N PRO A 40 13.48 -8.29 17.07
CA PRO A 40 14.22 -8.65 18.29
C PRO A 40 14.17 -7.57 19.37
N LEU A 41 14.20 -6.30 18.98
CA LEU A 41 14.11 -5.16 19.91
C LEU A 41 12.76 -5.11 20.64
N ALA A 42 11.66 -5.41 19.95
CA ALA A 42 10.34 -5.45 20.56
C ALA A 42 10.21 -6.62 21.54
N GLN A 43 10.71 -7.80 21.16
CA GLN A 43 10.71 -8.99 22.03
C GLN A 43 11.58 -8.78 23.27
N MET A 44 12.77 -8.21 23.09
CA MET A 44 13.68 -7.87 24.18
C MET A 44 13.05 -6.85 25.13
N PHE A 45 12.43 -5.79 24.61
CA PHE A 45 11.74 -4.79 25.42
C PHE A 45 10.61 -5.42 26.26
N LEU A 46 9.73 -6.21 25.63
CA LEU A 46 8.63 -6.88 26.34
C LEU A 46 9.16 -7.86 27.39
N GLY A 47 10.19 -8.65 27.07
CA GLY A 47 10.83 -9.58 27.99
C GLY A 47 11.49 -8.88 29.18
N CYS A 48 12.22 -7.79 28.95
CA CYS A 48 12.82 -6.98 30.01
C CYS A 48 11.77 -6.39 30.95
N VAL A 49 10.67 -5.83 30.42
CA VAL A 49 9.56 -5.31 31.22
C VAL A 49 8.93 -6.43 32.06
N PHE A 50 8.68 -7.59 31.46
CA PHE A 50 8.11 -8.75 32.15
C PHE A 50 9.02 -9.21 33.30
N CYS A 51 10.30 -9.44 33.04
CA CYS A 51 11.26 -9.91 34.04
C CYS A 51 11.45 -8.89 35.18
N ALA A 52 11.60 -7.61 34.86
CA ALA A 52 11.78 -6.56 35.87
C ALA A 52 10.58 -6.48 36.83
N LEU A 53 9.35 -6.48 36.29
CA LEU A 53 8.13 -6.44 37.09
C LEU A 53 7.91 -7.73 37.89
N LEU A 54 8.28 -8.88 37.35
CA LEU A 54 8.21 -10.15 38.07
C LEU A 54 9.14 -10.14 39.28
N THR A 55 10.38 -9.67 39.11
CA THR A 55 11.37 -9.58 40.21
C THR A 55 11.00 -8.52 41.26
N SER A 56 10.32 -7.44 40.88
CA SER A 56 9.97 -6.37 41.80
C SER A 56 8.69 -6.64 42.60
N SER A 57 7.69 -7.28 41.98
CA SER A 57 6.35 -7.41 42.59
C SER A 57 6.08 -8.77 43.23
N MET A 58 6.94 -9.77 42.98
CA MET A 58 6.72 -11.17 43.37
C MET A 58 5.34 -11.71 42.92
N SER A 59 4.77 -11.11 41.87
CA SER A 59 3.44 -11.41 41.34
C SER A 59 3.50 -11.54 39.82
N ILE A 60 2.76 -12.51 39.27
CA ILE A 60 2.67 -12.75 37.82
C ILE A 60 1.60 -11.85 37.18
N LEU A 61 0.61 -11.38 37.94
CA LEU A 61 -0.51 -10.61 37.39
C LEU A 61 -0.06 -9.25 36.84
N LEU A 62 0.80 -8.55 37.58
CA LEU A 62 1.32 -7.23 37.20
C LEU A 62 2.12 -7.26 35.88
N PRO A 63 3.13 -8.13 35.69
CA PRO A 63 3.85 -8.21 34.42
C PRO A 63 2.96 -8.64 33.26
N VAL A 64 1.99 -9.54 33.48
CA VAL A 64 1.03 -9.93 32.44
C VAL A 64 0.17 -8.73 32.02
N LEU A 65 -0.39 -7.98 32.98
CA LEU A 65 -1.17 -6.78 32.69
C LEU A 65 -0.34 -5.69 31.98
N ALA A 66 0.91 -5.48 32.40
CA ALA A 66 1.79 -4.52 31.77
C ALA A 66 2.09 -4.90 30.31
N VAL A 67 2.41 -6.17 30.05
CA VAL A 67 2.66 -6.67 28.69
C VAL A 67 1.40 -6.56 27.82
N THR A 68 0.21 -6.89 28.34
CA THR A 68 -1.03 -6.75 27.55
C THR A 68 -1.33 -5.31 27.19
N LEU A 69 -1.13 -4.36 28.12
CA LEU A 69 -1.27 -2.93 27.85
C LEU A 69 -0.25 -2.44 26.81
N LEU A 70 1.00 -2.89 26.88
CA LEU A 70 2.03 -2.54 25.90
C LEU A 70 1.69 -3.08 24.50
N LEU A 71 1.19 -4.32 24.41
CA LEU A 71 0.73 -4.90 23.15
C LEU A 71 -0.48 -4.14 22.58
N ALA A 72 -1.44 -3.76 23.43
CA ALA A 72 -2.60 -2.96 23.04
C ALA A 72 -2.17 -1.57 22.54
N ALA A 73 -1.26 -0.90 23.26
CA ALA A 73 -0.69 0.38 22.86
C ALA A 73 0.06 0.28 21.52
N GLY A 74 0.91 -0.74 21.34
CA GLY A 74 1.61 -1.00 20.09
C GLY A 74 0.66 -1.22 18.91
N ARG A 75 -0.41 -2.00 19.10
CA ARG A 75 -1.47 -2.18 18.10
C ARG A 75 -2.16 -0.86 17.77
N GLN A 76 -2.49 -0.05 18.77
CA GLN A 76 -3.12 1.25 18.58
C GLN A 76 -2.21 2.22 17.81
N SER A 77 -0.91 2.24 18.12
CA SER A 77 0.08 3.05 17.40
C SER A 77 0.17 2.67 15.93
N VAL A 78 0.25 1.37 15.59
CA VAL A 78 0.24 0.91 14.20
C VAL A 78 -1.07 1.31 13.50
N SER A 79 -2.22 1.12 14.16
CA SER A 79 -3.51 1.54 13.60
C SER A 79 -3.54 3.04 13.30
N TYR A 80 -3.06 3.87 14.22
CA TYR A 80 -2.98 5.32 14.06
C TYR A 80 -2.11 5.71 12.85
N MET A 81 -0.98 5.05 12.64
CA MET A 81 -0.09 5.29 11.50
C MET A 81 -0.79 5.02 10.16
N PHE A 82 -1.52 3.90 10.07
CA PHE A 82 -2.32 3.56 8.89
C PHE A 82 -3.46 4.56 8.66
N THR A 83 -4.20 4.93 9.71
CA THR A 83 -5.27 5.94 9.61
C THR A 83 -4.72 7.29 9.15
N LYS A 84 -3.59 7.72 9.70
CA LYS A 84 -2.92 8.97 9.30
C LYS A 84 -2.49 8.90 7.83
N TYR A 85 -1.86 7.80 7.40
CA TYR A 85 -1.48 7.61 6.00
C TYR A 85 -2.70 7.63 5.07
N ILE A 86 -3.78 6.92 5.41
CA ILE A 86 -5.03 6.93 4.64
C ILE A 86 -5.56 8.36 4.53
N GLN A 87 -5.64 9.09 5.64
CA GLN A 87 -6.13 10.46 5.65
C GLN A 87 -5.28 11.39 4.77
N THR A 88 -3.95 11.30 4.88
CA THR A 88 -3.04 12.05 4.02
C THR A 88 -3.29 11.75 2.53
N CYS A 89 -3.52 10.49 2.18
CA CYS A 89 -3.85 10.12 0.80
C CYS A 89 -5.21 10.66 0.35
N LEU A 90 -6.22 10.59 1.22
CA LEU A 90 -7.54 11.18 0.94
C LEU A 90 -7.42 12.67 0.65
N GLU A 91 -6.73 13.41 1.52
CA GLU A 91 -6.55 14.87 1.38
C GLU A 91 -5.69 15.24 0.15
N GLN A 92 -4.60 14.52 -0.09
CA GLN A 92 -3.65 14.84 -1.15
C GLN A 92 -4.18 14.58 -2.56
N ASP A 93 -4.91 13.48 -2.77
CA ASP A 93 -5.33 13.11 -4.14
C ASP A 93 -6.73 12.52 -4.26
N LEU A 94 -7.17 11.62 -3.36
CA LEU A 94 -8.44 10.91 -3.56
C LEU A 94 -9.70 11.78 -3.33
N ASN A 95 -9.60 12.89 -2.59
CA ASN A 95 -10.67 13.89 -2.52
C ASN A 95 -10.71 14.79 -3.77
N HIS A 96 -9.63 14.82 -4.56
CA HIS A 96 -9.45 15.70 -5.71
C HIS A 96 -9.06 14.90 -6.96
N ILE A 97 -9.70 13.75 -7.19
CA ILE A 97 -9.35 12.80 -8.27
C ILE A 97 -9.40 13.48 -9.63
N GLN A 98 -10.44 14.28 -9.89
CA GLN A 98 -10.60 15.03 -11.15
C GLN A 98 -9.35 15.89 -11.45
N GLN A 99 -8.97 16.75 -10.49
CA GLN A 99 -7.86 17.68 -10.63
C GLN A 99 -6.50 16.96 -10.71
N THR A 100 -6.34 15.88 -9.94
CA THR A 100 -5.05 15.19 -9.82
C THR A 100 -4.78 14.22 -10.97
N TYR A 101 -5.82 13.54 -11.46
CA TYR A 101 -5.67 12.39 -12.35
C TYR A 101 -6.41 12.50 -13.67
N LEU A 102 -7.41 13.39 -13.83
CA LEU A 102 -8.21 13.49 -15.05
C LEU A 102 -7.89 14.75 -15.86
N ASP A 103 -7.63 15.87 -15.19
CA ASP A 103 -7.29 17.13 -15.86
C ASP A 103 -5.91 17.08 -16.55
N PRO A 104 -4.85 16.51 -15.94
CA PRO A 104 -3.55 16.41 -16.60
C PRO A 104 -3.57 15.35 -17.70
N PRO A 105 -3.10 15.64 -18.93
CA PRO A 105 -3.11 14.67 -20.00
C PRO A 105 -2.20 13.47 -19.71
N THR A 106 -1.17 13.65 -18.88
CA THR A 106 -0.17 12.62 -18.53
C THR A 106 -0.55 11.78 -17.32
N ALA A 107 -1.73 11.99 -16.74
CA ALA A 107 -2.25 11.22 -15.63
C ALA A 107 -3.53 10.46 -16.04
N CYS A 108 -3.88 9.44 -15.27
CA CYS A 108 -5.17 8.75 -15.42
C CYS A 108 -5.53 7.96 -14.16
N PHE A 109 -6.82 7.69 -14.00
CA PHE A 109 -7.37 6.83 -12.96
C PHE A 109 -8.31 5.80 -13.58
N TRP A 110 -8.12 4.53 -13.24
CA TRP A 110 -8.97 3.43 -13.67
C TRP A 110 -9.58 2.70 -12.49
N VAL A 111 -10.77 2.16 -12.74
CA VAL A 111 -11.48 1.26 -11.84
C VAL A 111 -11.69 -0.08 -12.55
N ALA A 112 -11.63 -1.15 -11.77
CA ALA A 112 -12.16 -2.45 -12.15
C ALA A 112 -13.58 -2.55 -11.59
N GLU A 113 -14.54 -2.73 -12.49
CA GLU A 113 -15.96 -2.86 -12.17
C GLU A 113 -16.41 -4.32 -12.31
N SER A 114 -17.22 -4.77 -11.36
CA SER A 114 -17.91 -6.06 -11.41
C SER A 114 -19.33 -5.86 -10.89
N GLN A 115 -20.33 -6.25 -11.67
CA GLN A 115 -21.76 -6.12 -11.31
C GLN A 115 -22.16 -4.68 -10.90
N GLY A 116 -21.68 -3.67 -11.62
CA GLY A 116 -22.01 -2.27 -11.31
C GLY A 116 -21.29 -1.68 -10.09
N ARG A 117 -20.32 -2.40 -9.50
CA ARG A 117 -19.59 -1.97 -8.30
C ARG A 117 -18.10 -1.89 -8.57
N VAL A 118 -17.44 -0.91 -7.96
CA VAL A 118 -15.98 -0.81 -8.02
C VAL A 118 -15.38 -1.87 -7.10
N VAL A 119 -14.54 -2.73 -7.68
CA VAL A 119 -13.87 -3.85 -6.99
C VAL A 119 -12.35 -3.73 -7.01
N GLY A 120 -11.81 -2.79 -7.78
CA GLY A 120 -10.39 -2.47 -7.77
C GLY A 120 -10.10 -1.12 -8.40
N THR A 121 -8.93 -0.57 -8.11
CA THR A 121 -8.51 0.77 -8.52
C THR A 121 -7.04 0.78 -8.90
N VAL A 122 -6.65 1.68 -9.80
CA VAL A 122 -5.26 2.08 -10.03
C VAL A 122 -5.23 3.47 -10.62
N ALA A 123 -4.21 4.24 -10.27
CA ALA A 123 -3.96 5.55 -10.84
C ALA A 123 -2.51 5.66 -11.31
N CYS A 124 -2.23 6.63 -12.18
CA CYS A 124 -0.86 7.00 -12.51
C CYS A 124 -0.72 8.49 -12.78
N LEU A 125 0.47 9.02 -12.51
CA LEU A 125 0.90 10.38 -12.86
C LEU A 125 2.43 10.40 -13.12
N PRO A 126 2.99 11.45 -13.74
CA PRO A 126 4.44 11.57 -13.89
C PRO A 126 5.17 11.46 -12.54
N ALA A 127 6.23 10.66 -12.49
CA ALA A 127 6.98 10.48 -11.26
C ALA A 127 7.80 11.73 -10.93
N GLU A 128 7.80 12.12 -9.65
CA GLU A 128 8.51 13.34 -9.19
C GLU A 128 10.01 13.30 -9.48
N LYS A 129 10.66 12.14 -9.26
CA LYS A 129 12.11 11.96 -9.42
C LYS A 129 12.56 11.82 -10.88
N ASP A 130 11.71 11.27 -11.75
CA ASP A 130 12.01 11.08 -13.18
C ASP A 130 10.73 11.22 -14.00
N GLN A 131 10.58 12.39 -14.63
CA GLN A 131 9.40 12.74 -15.44
C GLN A 131 9.25 11.86 -16.70
N ASN A 132 10.25 11.03 -17.05
CA ASN A 132 10.14 10.04 -18.11
C ASN A 132 9.45 8.74 -17.68
N PHE A 133 9.13 8.60 -16.39
CA PHE A 133 8.38 7.47 -15.83
C PHE A 133 7.03 7.93 -15.29
N LEU A 134 6.04 7.05 -15.34
CA LEU A 134 4.81 7.23 -14.55
C LEU A 134 4.94 6.49 -13.22
N GLU A 135 4.54 7.14 -12.13
CA GLU A 135 4.33 6.49 -10.85
C GLU A 135 2.93 5.88 -10.80
N LEU A 136 2.87 4.57 -10.57
CA LEU A 136 1.63 3.83 -10.34
C LEU A 136 1.22 4.00 -8.87
N LYS A 137 0.04 4.58 -8.65
CA LYS A 137 -0.55 4.84 -7.33
C LYS A 137 -1.90 4.15 -7.17
N ARG A 138 -2.38 4.13 -5.92
CA ARG A 138 -3.76 3.72 -5.57
C ARG A 138 -4.17 2.33 -6.09
N MET A 139 -3.21 1.42 -6.25
CA MET A 139 -3.47 0.02 -6.57
C MET A 139 -4.14 -0.66 -5.38
N SER A 140 -5.40 -1.07 -5.54
CA SER A 140 -6.13 -1.85 -4.56
C SER A 140 -7.16 -2.74 -5.25
N VAL A 141 -7.42 -3.92 -4.70
CA VAL A 141 -8.50 -4.83 -5.14
C VAL A 141 -9.20 -5.36 -3.90
N LYS A 142 -10.53 -5.30 -3.87
CA LYS A 142 -11.38 -5.85 -2.80
C LYS A 142 -10.99 -7.29 -2.55
N LYS A 143 -10.84 -7.68 -1.28
CA LYS A 143 -10.40 -9.03 -0.87
C LYS A 143 -11.21 -10.15 -1.53
N THR A 144 -12.52 -9.96 -1.68
CA THR A 144 -13.45 -10.90 -2.33
C THR A 144 -13.20 -11.12 -3.83
N HIS A 145 -12.43 -10.25 -4.47
CA HIS A 145 -12.14 -10.29 -5.91
C HIS A 145 -10.65 -10.54 -6.23
N ARG A 146 -9.83 -10.85 -5.21
CA ARG A 146 -8.43 -11.23 -5.40
C ARG A 146 -8.30 -12.64 -5.96
N GLY A 147 -7.13 -12.94 -6.55
CA GLY A 147 -6.87 -14.21 -7.22
C GLY A 147 -7.49 -14.35 -8.61
N GLN A 148 -8.28 -13.36 -9.06
CA GLN A 148 -8.97 -13.37 -10.36
C GLN A 148 -8.20 -12.63 -11.47
N GLY A 149 -6.94 -12.24 -11.22
CA GLY A 149 -6.12 -11.54 -12.21
C GLY A 149 -6.40 -10.03 -12.37
N ILE A 150 -7.34 -9.45 -11.61
CA ILE A 150 -7.72 -8.03 -11.70
C ILE A 150 -6.53 -7.09 -11.56
N ALA A 151 -5.70 -7.27 -10.52
CA ALA A 151 -4.52 -6.42 -10.32
C ALA A 151 -3.50 -6.52 -11.47
N LYS A 152 -3.35 -7.71 -12.07
CA LYS A 152 -2.51 -7.89 -13.28
C LYS A 152 -3.08 -7.12 -14.46
N ALA A 153 -4.39 -7.18 -14.65
CA ALA A 153 -5.07 -6.46 -15.73
C ALA A 153 -4.95 -4.94 -15.55
N LEU A 154 -5.14 -4.43 -14.32
CA LEU A 154 -4.94 -3.01 -13.99
C LEU A 154 -3.49 -2.56 -14.25
N CYS A 155 -2.48 -3.34 -13.84
CA CYS A 155 -1.07 -3.03 -14.15
C CYS A 155 -0.81 -2.97 -15.66
N ARG A 156 -1.41 -3.88 -16.45
CA ARG A 156 -1.29 -3.85 -17.92
C ARG A 156 -1.91 -2.60 -18.51
N THR A 157 -3.10 -2.22 -18.06
CA THR A 157 -3.76 -0.97 -18.50
C THR A 157 -2.88 0.25 -18.28
N VAL A 158 -2.21 0.36 -17.12
CA VAL A 158 -1.28 1.46 -16.86
C VAL A 158 -0.03 1.39 -17.76
N ALA A 159 0.51 0.19 -17.98
CA ALA A 159 1.67 -0.01 -18.86
C ALA A 159 1.35 0.32 -20.32
N ASP A 160 0.16 -0.04 -20.80
CA ASP A 160 -0.30 0.28 -22.15
C ASP A 160 -0.48 1.79 -22.31
N PHE A 161 -1.12 2.46 -21.34
CA PHE A 161 -1.20 3.92 -21.30
C PHE A 161 0.18 4.59 -21.31
N ALA A 162 1.13 4.10 -20.52
CA ALA A 162 2.50 4.62 -20.50
C ALA A 162 3.18 4.51 -21.86
N ARG A 163 3.02 3.38 -22.56
CA ARG A 163 3.56 3.19 -23.93
C ARG A 163 2.92 4.14 -24.92
N GLU A 164 1.59 4.25 -24.91
CA GLU A 164 0.84 5.16 -25.79
C GLU A 164 1.26 6.62 -25.61
N ARG A 165 1.61 7.02 -24.39
CA ARG A 165 2.08 8.37 -24.06
C ARG A 165 3.59 8.56 -24.17
N GLY A 166 4.33 7.53 -24.59
CA GLY A 166 5.78 7.63 -24.84
C GLY A 166 6.66 7.64 -23.59
N PHE A 167 6.14 7.24 -22.42
CA PHE A 167 6.95 7.11 -21.21
C PHE A 167 7.93 5.94 -21.32
N ARG A 168 9.12 6.11 -20.73
CA ARG A 168 10.18 5.10 -20.70
C ARG A 168 9.80 3.89 -19.84
N GLY A 169 8.99 4.11 -18.82
CA GLY A 169 8.63 3.05 -17.89
C GLY A 169 7.62 3.45 -16.83
N LEU A 170 7.42 2.53 -15.90
CA LEU A 170 6.62 2.70 -14.70
C LEU A 170 7.49 2.55 -13.46
N LEU A 171 7.16 3.27 -12.40
CA LEU A 171 7.68 3.01 -11.07
C LEU A 171 6.57 2.97 -10.04
N LEU A 172 6.83 2.40 -8.87
CA LEU A 172 5.88 2.36 -7.76
C LEU A 172 6.59 2.15 -6.44
N HIS A 173 5.87 2.44 -5.37
CA HIS A 173 6.29 2.19 -4.00
C HIS A 173 5.35 1.18 -3.32
N THR A 174 5.92 0.22 -2.59
CA THR A 174 5.16 -0.73 -1.75
C THR A 174 5.91 -0.98 -0.44
N SER A 175 5.23 -1.44 0.60
CA SER A 175 5.88 -1.74 1.89
C SER A 175 6.33 -3.20 1.98
N VAL A 176 7.31 -3.46 2.85
CA VAL A 176 7.79 -4.84 3.14
C VAL A 176 6.70 -5.80 3.62
N VAL A 177 5.63 -5.29 4.24
CA VAL A 177 4.52 -6.10 4.72
C VAL A 177 3.51 -6.46 3.62
N GLN A 178 3.58 -5.81 2.45
CA GLN A 178 2.69 -6.05 1.30
C GLN A 178 3.26 -7.11 0.36
N THR A 179 3.51 -8.31 0.89
CA THR A 179 4.17 -9.40 0.16
C THR A 179 3.44 -9.85 -1.11
N ASP A 180 2.10 -9.82 -1.11
CA ASP A 180 1.30 -10.16 -2.30
C ASP A 180 1.49 -9.13 -3.43
N ALA A 181 1.62 -7.85 -3.10
CA ALA A 181 1.88 -6.79 -4.06
C ALA A 181 3.30 -6.94 -4.64
N GLN A 182 4.30 -7.21 -3.80
CA GLN A 182 5.68 -7.47 -4.25
C GLN A 182 5.73 -8.61 -5.27
N LYS A 183 5.13 -9.77 -4.95
CA LYS A 183 5.05 -10.92 -5.88
C LYS A 183 4.32 -10.57 -7.18
N LEU A 184 3.25 -9.79 -7.10
CA LEU A 184 2.54 -9.30 -8.28
C LEU A 184 3.46 -8.49 -9.18
N TYR A 185 4.18 -7.51 -8.62
CA TYR A 185 5.05 -6.62 -9.39
C TYR A 185 6.24 -7.37 -10.00
N GLU A 186 6.90 -8.23 -9.21
CA GLU A 186 7.98 -9.09 -9.71
C GLU A 186 7.51 -9.98 -10.87
N HIS A 187 6.33 -10.60 -10.74
CA HIS A 187 5.74 -11.42 -11.80
C HIS A 187 5.36 -10.61 -13.04
N MET A 188 5.04 -9.32 -12.88
CA MET A 188 4.76 -8.39 -13.97
C MET A 188 6.05 -7.81 -14.60
N GLY A 189 7.24 -8.21 -14.11
CA GLY A 189 8.52 -7.82 -14.66
C GLY A 189 9.10 -6.53 -14.05
N TYR A 190 8.51 -6.02 -12.98
CA TYR A 190 9.12 -4.93 -12.22
C TYR A 190 10.33 -5.44 -11.45
N GLN A 191 11.36 -4.61 -11.36
CA GLN A 191 12.58 -4.89 -10.63
C GLN A 191 12.67 -3.98 -9.41
N LYS A 192 13.05 -4.55 -8.26
CA LYS A 192 13.35 -3.79 -7.05
C LYS A 192 14.62 -2.97 -7.28
N VAL A 193 14.53 -1.65 -7.13
CA VAL A 193 15.65 -0.72 -7.38
C VAL A 193 16.19 -0.08 -6.12
N SER A 194 15.35 0.16 -5.12
CA SER A 194 15.77 0.75 -3.85
C SER A 194 14.84 0.36 -2.70
N GLU A 195 15.33 0.52 -1.48
CA GLU A 195 14.59 0.32 -0.25
C GLU A 195 14.98 1.42 0.74
N PHE A 196 13.98 2.09 1.32
CA PHE A 196 14.19 3.20 2.24
C PHE A 196 13.23 3.13 3.42
N SER A 197 13.69 3.54 4.60
CA SER A 197 12.83 3.60 5.79
C SER A 197 11.78 4.69 5.63
N ALA A 198 10.55 4.41 6.03
CA ALA A 198 9.53 5.46 6.09
C ALA A 198 9.99 6.58 7.06
N PRO A 199 9.63 7.85 6.80
CA PRO A 199 10.22 9.00 7.48
C PRO A 199 10.02 9.02 9.01
N GLU A 200 8.99 8.32 9.51
CA GLU A 200 8.62 8.33 10.92
C GLU A 200 9.63 7.53 11.77
N ALA A 201 10.07 8.10 12.90
CA ALA A 201 11.07 7.48 13.79
C ALA A 201 10.68 6.05 14.24
N ILE A 202 9.38 5.79 14.38
CA ILE A 202 8.83 4.46 14.71
C ILE A 202 9.04 3.46 13.56
N ALA A 203 8.99 3.90 12.30
CA ALA A 203 9.24 3.04 11.15
C ALA A 203 10.71 2.62 11.06
N LYS A 204 11.65 3.51 11.44
CA LYS A 204 13.07 3.16 11.57
C LYS A 204 13.34 2.14 12.66
N LEU A 205 12.66 2.25 13.80
CA LEU A 205 12.80 1.30 14.91
C LEU A 205 12.20 -0.08 14.59
N THR A 206 11.17 -0.11 13.74
CA THR A 206 10.43 -1.33 13.41
C THR A 206 10.89 -2.00 12.11
N ASN A 207 11.94 -1.47 11.45
CA ASN A 207 12.39 -1.89 10.13
C ASN A 207 11.26 -1.91 9.08
N PHE A 208 10.28 -1.00 9.23
CA PHE A 208 9.24 -0.82 8.24
C PHE A 208 9.79 0.02 7.09
N THR A 209 10.13 -0.64 6.00
CA THR A 209 10.72 -0.04 4.80
C THR A 209 9.73 -0.01 3.64
N LEU A 210 9.88 1.01 2.81
CA LEU A 210 9.26 1.13 1.51
C LEU A 210 10.26 0.67 0.45
N ILE A 211 9.76 -0.08 -0.51
CA ILE A 211 10.51 -0.64 -1.63
C ILE A 211 10.04 0.06 -2.90
N GLU A 212 11.00 0.60 -3.65
CA GLU A 212 10.75 1.15 -4.98
C GLU A 212 10.96 0.04 -6.03
N TYR A 213 9.98 -0.11 -6.91
CA TYR A 213 10.02 -1.01 -8.05
C TYR A 213 9.96 -0.20 -9.34
N GLN A 214 10.71 -0.63 -10.37
CA GLN A 214 10.69 -0.03 -11.69
C GLN A 214 10.46 -1.08 -12.79
N LEU A 215 9.70 -0.71 -13.81
CA LEU A 215 9.48 -1.47 -15.03
C LEU A 215 9.89 -0.60 -16.22
N VAL A 216 10.95 -0.98 -16.91
CA VAL A 216 11.34 -0.33 -18.17
C VAL A 216 10.53 -0.93 -19.31
N LEU A 217 9.81 -0.08 -20.05
CA LEU A 217 9.01 -0.51 -21.18
C LEU A 217 9.91 -0.60 -22.42
N LYS A 218 9.86 -1.73 -23.11
CA LYS A 218 10.50 -1.86 -24.42
C LYS A 218 9.70 -1.01 -25.41
N GLN A 219 10.34 -0.03 -26.04
CA GLN A 219 9.74 0.69 -27.16
C GLN A 219 9.55 -0.29 -28.31
N HIS A 220 8.39 -0.28 -28.96
CA HIS A 220 8.23 -0.95 -30.23
C HIS A 220 9.21 -0.29 -31.21
N ARG A 221 10.25 -1.04 -31.59
CA ARG A 221 11.05 -0.73 -32.78
C ARG A 221 10.08 -0.84 -33.96
N ASN A 222 9.74 0.29 -34.56
CA ASN A 222 9.13 0.33 -35.90
C ASN A 222 10.06 -0.37 -36.90
#